data_AF-A0A6N9USY4-F1
#
_entry.id   AF-A0A6N9USY4-F1
#
_cell.length_a   1.000
_cell.length_b   1.000
_cell.length_c   1.000
_cell.angle_alpha   90.00
_cell.angle_beta   90.00
_cell.angle_gamma   90.00
#
_symmetry.space_group_name_H-M   'P 1'
#
loop_
_entity.id
_entity.type
_entity.pdbx_description
1 polymer ?
#
loop_
_entity_poly.entity_id
_entity_poly.type
_entity_poly.pdbx_seq_one_letter_code
_entity_poly.pdbx_strand_id
1 'polypeptide(L)'
;ARLLDELGLARATPASLMARWAAAADDTASLGGRAQAVLGAGPRGPVPADLVAEGPHLLIEGPPGSGRTELLRALVASLASAERPDRLGIVLMDGRDSVSSGGAHGEGLRVCTDVPHVTTHLTANDPVRMREFAQSLSAELKRRAELLGRSDFAEWHTGREVSGRLVAQRTPTPPGPAPASDTGSGSGSGSGSGDVESPPSSTLRLRPAAARRRTAPVPPLPRLVVVVDDLDALVAPPLGSPGRPAAGSVMRALEAVARS
;
A
#
# COMPACT_ATOMS: atom_id res chain seq x y z
N ALA A 1 19.49 -10.44 18.85
CA ALA A 1 18.14 -10.06 19.32
C ALA A 1 17.11 -10.53 18.31
N ARG A 2 15.87 -10.83 18.71
CA ARG A 2 14.81 -11.13 17.74
C ARG A 2 14.20 -9.82 17.26
N LEU A 3 13.82 -9.75 15.98
CA LEU A 3 13.17 -8.55 15.41
C LEU A 3 11.95 -8.12 16.23
N LEU A 4 11.15 -9.07 16.71
CA LEU A 4 9.97 -8.78 17.53
C LEU A 4 10.31 -8.04 18.82
N ASP A 5 11.44 -8.39 19.46
CA ASP A 5 11.89 -7.72 20.69
C ASP A 5 12.23 -6.25 20.39
N GLU A 6 12.95 -5.99 19.30
CA GLU A 6 13.33 -4.64 18.86
C GLU A 6 12.12 -3.81 18.39
N LEU A 7 11.10 -4.49 17.87
CA LEU A 7 9.82 -3.88 17.54
C LEU A 7 8.97 -3.64 18.79
N GLY A 8 9.34 -4.11 19.98
CA GLY A 8 8.49 -4.02 21.18
C GLY A 8 7.23 -4.88 21.09
N LEU A 9 7.28 -5.98 20.34
CA LEU A 9 6.17 -6.92 20.16
C LEU A 9 6.50 -8.24 20.85
N ALA A 10 5.65 -8.69 21.78
CA ALA A 10 5.77 -10.05 22.31
C ALA A 10 5.45 -11.11 21.24
N ARG A 11 4.45 -10.83 20.38
CA ARG A 11 4.02 -11.65 19.23
C ARG A 11 3.44 -10.75 18.14
N ALA A 12 3.61 -11.14 16.88
CA ALA A 12 2.95 -10.50 15.75
C ALA A 12 1.52 -11.05 15.56
N THR A 13 0.60 -10.64 16.41
CA THR A 13 -0.83 -10.97 16.28
C THR A 13 -1.57 -9.96 15.41
N PRO A 14 -2.71 -10.30 14.79
CA PRO A 14 -3.52 -9.35 14.06
C PRO A 14 -3.87 -8.11 14.90
N ALA A 15 -4.26 -8.30 16.17
CA ALA A 15 -4.61 -7.20 17.07
C ALA A 15 -3.42 -6.25 17.33
N SER A 16 -2.24 -6.80 17.60
CA SER A 16 -1.04 -5.97 17.83
C SER A 16 -0.59 -5.21 16.59
N LEU A 17 -0.73 -5.81 15.40
CA LEU A 17 -0.41 -5.14 14.13
C LEU A 17 -1.46 -4.07 13.78
N MET A 18 -2.75 -4.36 13.96
CA MET A 18 -3.82 -3.39 13.74
C MET A 18 -3.71 -2.18 14.68
N ALA A 19 -3.40 -2.40 15.97
CA ALA A 19 -3.18 -1.31 16.91
C ALA A 19 -1.99 -0.43 16.50
N ARG A 20 -0.91 -1.06 16.01
CA ARG A 20 0.25 -0.36 15.47
C ARG A 20 -0.09 0.46 14.23
N TRP A 21 -0.85 -0.11 13.29
CA TRP A 21 -1.30 0.61 12.09
C TRP A 21 -2.28 1.74 12.41
N ALA A 22 -3.12 1.59 13.43
CA ALA A 22 -4.00 2.67 13.89
C ALA A 22 -3.18 3.84 14.45
N ALA A 23 -2.24 3.57 15.35
CA ALA A 23 -1.27 4.58 15.81
C ALA A 23 -0.43 5.13 14.64
N ALA A 24 -0.22 4.32 13.59
CA ALA A 24 0.49 4.77 12.41
C ALA A 24 -0.29 5.84 11.62
N ALA A 25 -1.60 5.63 11.48
CA ALA A 25 -2.52 6.48 10.74
C ALA A 25 -2.79 7.84 11.42
N ASP A 26 -2.63 7.92 12.74
CA ASP A 26 -2.81 9.17 13.50
C ASP A 26 -1.65 10.16 13.30
N ASP A 27 -0.54 9.74 12.70
CA ASP A 27 0.61 10.61 12.43
C ASP A 27 0.36 11.49 11.20
N THR A 28 0.10 12.76 11.47
CA THR A 28 -0.13 13.78 10.45
C THR A 28 1.13 14.21 9.71
N ALA A 29 2.33 13.80 10.13
CA ALA A 29 3.56 14.03 9.37
C ALA A 29 3.73 13.01 8.23
N SER A 30 3.04 11.87 8.29
CA SER A 30 3.20 10.75 7.35
C SER A 30 1.93 10.44 6.54
N LEU A 31 1.22 11.48 6.09
CA LEU A 31 -0.07 11.36 5.38
C LEU A 31 -0.01 10.61 4.04
N GLY A 32 1.17 10.26 3.54
CA GLY A 32 1.36 9.41 2.35
C GLY A 32 1.71 7.95 2.64
N GLY A 33 1.69 7.55 3.90
CA GLY A 33 2.18 6.25 4.37
C GLY A 33 3.66 6.30 4.73
N ARG A 34 4.08 5.41 5.63
CA ARG A 34 5.44 5.32 6.16
C ARG A 34 6.26 4.27 5.42
N ALA A 35 7.58 4.47 5.43
CA ALA A 35 8.55 3.45 5.02
C ALA A 35 9.65 3.34 6.08
N GLN A 36 9.21 3.16 7.33
CA GLN A 36 10.08 3.04 8.51
C GLN A 36 10.29 1.57 8.86
N ALA A 37 11.54 1.22 9.17
CA ALA A 37 11.92 -0.10 9.61
C ALA A 37 12.88 -0.05 10.79
N VAL A 38 12.96 -1.15 11.53
CA VAL A 38 13.97 -1.43 12.54
C VAL A 38 14.88 -2.52 11.97
N LEU A 39 16.14 -2.18 11.75
CA LEU A 39 17.13 -3.08 11.14
C LEU A 39 17.69 -4.09 12.14
N GLY A 40 17.64 -3.77 13.43
CA GLY A 40 18.14 -4.63 14.50
C GLY A 40 18.46 -3.83 15.76
N ALA A 41 19.36 -4.38 16.57
CA ALA A 41 19.80 -3.79 17.84
C ALA A 41 21.19 -3.17 17.69
N GLY A 42 21.36 -1.95 18.20
CA GLY A 42 22.64 -1.25 18.33
C GLY A 42 22.99 -0.98 19.80
N PRO A 43 24.18 -0.40 20.07
CA PRO A 43 24.62 -0.09 21.43
C PRO A 43 23.69 0.87 22.20
N ARG A 44 22.82 1.59 21.50
CA ARG A 44 21.89 2.58 22.04
C ARG A 44 20.41 2.16 21.91
N GLY A 45 20.16 0.87 21.68
CA GLY A 45 18.82 0.33 21.43
C GLY A 45 18.55 0.07 19.94
N PRO A 46 17.29 -0.02 19.52
CA PRO A 46 16.91 -0.34 18.14
C PRO A 46 17.57 0.60 17.12
N VAL A 47 17.93 0.07 15.96
CA VAL A 47 18.48 0.82 14.82
C VAL A 47 17.35 1.08 13.81
N PRO A 48 16.72 2.26 13.82
CA PRO A 48 15.71 2.60 12.83
C PRO A 48 16.35 2.93 11.48
N ALA A 49 15.55 2.80 10.42
CA ALA A 49 15.81 3.34 9.10
C ALA A 49 14.51 3.93 8.55
N ASP A 50 14.53 5.20 8.14
CA ASP A 50 13.40 5.86 7.48
C ASP A 50 13.73 6.18 6.02
N LEU A 51 13.19 5.35 5.10
CA LEU A 51 13.43 5.52 3.66
C LEU A 51 12.79 6.78 3.08
N VAL A 52 11.95 7.49 3.83
CA VAL A 52 11.37 8.76 3.42
C VAL A 52 12.26 9.91 3.87
N ALA A 53 12.73 9.88 5.11
CA ALA A 53 13.51 10.97 5.71
C ALA A 53 15.01 10.90 5.36
N GLU A 54 15.59 9.71 5.28
CA GLU A 54 17.03 9.50 5.06
C GLU A 54 17.41 9.42 3.58
N GLY A 55 16.41 9.23 2.71
CA GLY A 55 16.58 9.08 1.27
C GLY A 55 15.96 7.78 0.75
N PRO A 56 15.56 7.72 -0.53
CA PRO A 56 14.72 6.64 -1.07
C PRO A 56 15.46 5.32 -1.25
N HIS A 57 16.74 5.25 -0.89
CA HIS A 57 17.62 4.10 -1.17
C HIS A 57 18.36 3.68 0.10
N LEU A 58 18.31 2.37 0.35
CA LEU A 58 19.09 1.70 1.39
C LEU A 58 19.95 0.63 0.70
N LEU A 59 21.27 0.77 0.82
CA LEU A 59 22.23 -0.21 0.31
C LEU A 59 22.79 -1.04 1.46
N ILE A 60 22.72 -2.36 1.33
CA ILE A 60 23.25 -3.31 2.31
C ILE A 60 24.33 -4.16 1.62
N GLU A 61 25.56 -3.98 2.08
CA GLU A 61 26.71 -4.73 1.61
C GLU A 61 27.17 -5.73 2.66
N GLY A 62 27.65 -6.88 2.19
CA GLY A 62 28.22 -7.91 3.06
C GLY A 62 28.75 -9.09 2.25
N PRO A 63 29.81 -9.76 2.71
CA PRO A 63 30.33 -10.95 2.05
C PRO A 63 29.30 -12.10 2.09
N PRO A 64 29.47 -13.15 1.25
CA PRO A 64 28.65 -14.35 1.34
C PRO A 64 28.61 -14.90 2.77
N GLY A 65 27.42 -15.26 3.25
CA GLY A 65 27.22 -15.76 4.62
C GLY A 65 27.11 -14.69 5.72
N SER A 66 27.20 -13.39 5.39
CA SER A 66 27.04 -12.28 6.35
C SER A 66 25.62 -12.13 6.93
N GLY A 67 24.63 -12.81 6.36
CA GLY A 67 23.23 -12.67 6.75
C GLY A 67 22.46 -11.56 6.01
N ARG A 68 22.99 -11.02 4.90
CA ARG A 68 22.30 -10.00 4.08
C ARG A 68 20.85 -10.37 3.75
N THR A 69 20.61 -11.58 3.23
CA THR A 69 19.26 -12.06 2.92
C THR A 69 18.35 -12.07 4.15
N GLU A 70 18.89 -12.47 5.31
CA GLU A 70 18.12 -12.49 6.56
C GLU A 70 17.79 -11.07 7.05
N LEU A 71 18.73 -10.13 6.90
CA LEU A 71 18.48 -8.72 7.17
C LEU A 71 17.42 -8.14 6.24
N LEU A 72 17.42 -8.50 4.94
CA LEU A 72 16.38 -8.07 4.00
C LEU A 72 15.00 -8.66 4.34
N ARG A 73 14.94 -9.92 4.80
CA ARG A 73 13.69 -10.52 5.31
C ARG A 73 13.18 -9.79 6.55
N ALA A 74 14.08 -9.48 7.48
CA ALA A 74 13.76 -8.70 8.68
C ALA A 74 13.29 -7.28 8.32
N LEU A 75 13.90 -6.65 7.31
CA LEU A 75 13.48 -5.36 6.76
C LEU A 75 12.05 -5.43 6.21
N VAL A 76 11.73 -6.43 5.39
CA VAL A 76 10.38 -6.64 4.84
C VAL A 76 9.36 -6.82 5.98
N ALA A 77 9.65 -7.68 6.96
CA ALA A 77 8.77 -7.90 8.10
C ALA A 77 8.59 -6.63 8.95
N SER A 78 9.66 -5.86 9.15
CA SER A 78 9.61 -4.60 9.89
C SER A 78 8.75 -3.55 9.17
N LEU A 79 8.96 -3.36 7.87
CA LEU A 79 8.18 -2.45 7.03
C LEU A 79 6.69 -2.82 7.05
N ALA A 80 6.39 -4.11 6.86
CA ALA A 80 5.02 -4.64 6.90
C ALA A 80 4.34 -4.46 8.27
N SER A 81 5.13 -4.50 9.35
CA SER A 81 4.62 -4.21 10.69
C SER A 81 4.33 -2.72 10.91
N ALA A 82 5.07 -1.82 10.24
CA ALA A 82 5.03 -0.39 10.48
C ALA A 82 3.90 0.34 9.72
N GLU A 83 3.48 -0.18 8.57
CA GLU A 83 2.47 0.45 7.71
C GLU A 83 1.48 -0.60 7.18
N ARG A 84 0.25 -0.21 6.86
CA ARG A 84 -0.79 -1.11 6.33
C ARG A 84 -0.62 -1.38 4.82
N PRO A 85 -1.04 -2.55 4.30
CA PRO A 85 -0.77 -2.97 2.92
C PRO A 85 -1.44 -2.13 1.82
N ASP A 86 -2.49 -1.37 2.13
CA ASP A 86 -3.10 -0.43 1.19
C ASP A 86 -2.34 0.92 1.09
N ARG A 87 -1.32 1.12 1.93
CA ARG A 87 -0.49 2.33 2.00
C ARG A 87 0.98 2.06 1.67
N LEU A 88 1.42 0.81 1.76
CA LEU A 88 2.75 0.35 1.40
C LEU A 88 2.67 -0.96 0.61
N GLY A 89 3.19 -0.94 -0.62
CA GLY A 89 3.44 -2.13 -1.44
C GLY A 89 4.93 -2.46 -1.48
N ILE A 90 5.24 -3.75 -1.56
CA ILE A 90 6.61 -4.29 -1.59
C ILE A 90 6.78 -5.16 -2.84
N VAL A 91 7.86 -4.95 -3.58
CA VAL A 91 8.31 -5.83 -4.67
C VAL A 91 9.62 -6.47 -4.26
N LEU A 92 9.71 -7.78 -4.43
CA LEU A 92 10.89 -8.57 -4.10
C LEU A 92 11.61 -8.99 -5.38
N MET A 93 12.93 -8.90 -5.41
CA MET A 93 13.76 -9.36 -6.52
C MET A 93 14.95 -10.16 -5.99
N ASP A 94 15.06 -11.42 -6.39
CA ASP A 94 16.22 -12.26 -6.09
C ASP A 94 17.21 -12.25 -7.27
N GLY A 95 18.44 -11.79 -7.00
CA GLY A 95 19.51 -11.70 -7.99
C GLY A 95 20.20 -13.02 -8.33
N ARG A 96 20.14 -13.99 -7.42
CA ARG A 96 20.58 -15.36 -7.64
C ARG A 96 19.43 -16.31 -7.37
N ASP A 97 19.35 -17.39 -8.14
CA ASP A 97 18.36 -18.43 -7.85
C ASP A 97 18.87 -19.35 -6.72
N SER A 98 17.93 -19.94 -6.00
CA SER A 98 18.19 -20.97 -4.99
C SER A 98 18.40 -22.35 -5.61
N VAL A 99 18.20 -22.50 -6.93
CA VAL A 99 18.16 -23.78 -7.63
C VAL A 99 19.49 -24.11 -8.35
N SER A 100 20.24 -23.11 -8.83
CA SER A 100 21.51 -23.33 -9.55
C SER A 100 22.73 -23.43 -8.63
N SER A 101 22.57 -23.12 -7.34
CA SER A 101 23.64 -23.27 -6.33
C SER A 101 23.40 -24.54 -5.53
N GLY A 102 23.89 -25.67 -6.04
CA GLY A 102 23.86 -26.96 -5.35
C GLY A 102 24.29 -26.84 -3.88
N GLY A 103 23.29 -26.85 -2.99
CA GLY A 103 23.42 -26.94 -1.54
C GLY A 103 24.09 -25.72 -0.86
N ALA A 104 23.33 -24.66 -0.57
CA ALA A 104 23.51 -23.79 0.61
C ALA A 104 22.63 -22.52 0.60
N HIS A 105 22.16 -22.07 -0.57
CA HIS A 105 21.40 -20.81 -0.67
C HIS A 105 19.92 -21.12 -0.42
N GLY A 106 19.39 -20.68 0.73
CA GLY A 106 18.01 -20.94 1.16
C GLY A 106 16.96 -20.30 0.24
N GLU A 107 15.70 -20.25 0.68
CA GLU A 107 14.56 -19.78 -0.13
C GLU A 107 14.60 -18.28 -0.55
N GLY A 108 15.72 -17.57 -0.38
CA GLY A 108 15.88 -16.17 -0.79
C GLY A 108 14.83 -15.25 -0.16
N LEU A 109 14.31 -14.30 -0.92
CA LEU A 109 13.19 -13.46 -0.51
C LEU A 109 11.82 -14.15 -0.68
N ARG A 110 11.75 -15.34 -1.31
CA ARG A 110 10.49 -16.07 -1.53
C ARG A 110 9.72 -16.34 -0.25
N VAL A 111 10.40 -16.50 0.90
CA VAL A 111 9.75 -16.68 2.21
C VAL A 111 8.84 -15.52 2.61
N CYS A 112 9.05 -14.34 2.03
CA CYS A 112 8.26 -13.14 2.33
C CYS A 112 7.02 -13.02 1.44
N THR A 113 6.76 -13.92 0.49
CA THR A 113 5.62 -13.79 -0.44
C THR A 113 4.25 -13.89 0.24
N ASP A 114 4.19 -14.48 1.44
CA ASP A 114 2.96 -14.58 2.24
C ASP A 114 2.62 -13.28 2.98
N VAL A 115 3.52 -12.28 2.95
CA VAL A 115 3.28 -10.96 3.53
C VAL A 115 2.29 -10.19 2.64
N PRO A 116 1.19 -9.63 3.18
CA PRO A 116 0.13 -9.02 2.37
C PRO A 116 0.56 -7.77 1.59
N HIS A 117 1.67 -7.15 1.98
CA HIS A 117 2.29 -6.02 1.28
C HIS A 117 3.02 -6.43 0.01
N VAL A 118 3.45 -7.68 -0.10
CA VAL A 118 4.25 -8.17 -1.22
C VAL A 118 3.35 -8.41 -2.42
N THR A 119 3.49 -7.57 -3.45
CA THR A 119 2.65 -7.64 -4.66
C THR A 119 3.31 -8.42 -5.79
N THR A 120 4.64 -8.54 -5.77
CA THR A 120 5.40 -9.16 -6.85
C THR A 120 6.71 -9.72 -6.32
N HIS A 121 7.07 -10.92 -6.77
CA HIS A 121 8.37 -11.54 -6.58
C HIS A 121 8.96 -11.88 -7.95
N LEU A 122 10.20 -11.47 -8.17
CA LEU A 122 10.93 -11.66 -9.42
C LEU A 122 12.24 -12.39 -9.15
N THR A 123 12.64 -13.23 -10.09
CA THR A 123 13.93 -13.91 -10.07
C THR A 123 14.73 -13.51 -11.30
N ALA A 124 16.04 -13.37 -11.14
CA ALA A 124 16.94 -12.97 -12.23
C ALA A 124 16.90 -13.93 -13.45
N ASN A 125 16.51 -15.19 -13.24
CA ASN A 125 16.43 -16.24 -14.24
C ASN A 125 15.11 -16.26 -15.04
N ASP A 126 14.14 -15.39 -14.74
CA ASP A 126 12.89 -15.27 -15.51
C ASP A 126 12.87 -13.97 -16.36
N PRO A 127 13.41 -14.02 -17.60
CA PRO A 127 13.48 -12.84 -18.46
C PRO A 127 12.15 -12.33 -18.95
N VAL A 128 11.13 -13.19 -18.99
CA VAL A 128 9.80 -12.79 -19.48
C VAL A 128 9.11 -11.97 -18.40
N ARG A 129 9.03 -12.50 -17.17
CA ARG A 129 8.44 -11.77 -16.03
C ARG A 129 9.16 -10.46 -15.74
N MET A 130 10.49 -10.44 -15.84
CA MET A 130 11.26 -9.23 -15.61
C MET A 130 10.91 -8.12 -16.63
N ARG A 131 10.70 -8.48 -17.91
CA ARG A 131 10.27 -7.52 -18.94
C ARG A 131 8.83 -7.07 -18.74
N GLU A 132 7.92 -7.98 -18.45
CA GLU A 132 6.51 -7.66 -18.17
C GLU A 132 6.40 -6.72 -16.97
N PHE A 133 7.13 -7.01 -15.89
CA PHE A 133 7.19 -6.14 -14.73
C PHE A 133 7.77 -4.77 -15.05
N ALA A 134 8.85 -4.68 -15.84
CA ALA A 134 9.40 -3.38 -16.26
C ALA A 134 8.36 -2.53 -17.02
N GLN A 135 7.56 -3.17 -17.89
CA GLN A 135 6.48 -2.51 -18.62
C GLN A 135 5.36 -2.04 -17.68
N SER A 136 4.90 -2.91 -16.76
CA SER A 136 3.89 -2.56 -15.77
C SER A 136 4.35 -1.44 -14.82
N LEU A 137 5.61 -1.49 -14.36
CA LEU A 137 6.21 -0.46 -13.53
C LEU A 137 6.27 0.87 -14.29
N SER A 138 6.71 0.87 -15.55
CA SER A 138 6.76 2.09 -16.36
C SER A 138 5.37 2.70 -16.57
N ALA A 139 4.35 1.87 -16.82
CA ALA A 139 2.97 2.32 -16.94
C ALA A 139 2.42 2.88 -15.62
N GLU A 140 2.74 2.23 -14.49
CA GLU A 140 2.36 2.69 -13.16
C GLU A 140 3.02 4.04 -12.83
N LEU A 141 4.32 4.19 -13.09
CA LEU A 141 5.03 5.45 -12.87
C LEU A 141 4.43 6.60 -13.70
N LYS A 142 4.09 6.33 -14.97
CA LYS A 142 3.39 7.30 -15.82
C LYS A 142 2.03 7.68 -15.23
N ARG A 143 1.23 6.70 -14.79
CA ARG A 143 -0.06 6.93 -14.13
C ARG A 143 0.10 7.78 -12.87
N ARG A 144 1.14 7.52 -12.06
CA ARG A 144 1.43 8.29 -10.84
C ARG A 144 1.83 9.73 -11.18
N ALA A 145 2.68 9.93 -12.19
CA ALA A 145 3.05 11.27 -12.65
C ALA A 145 1.83 12.08 -13.12
N GLU A 146 0.91 11.46 -13.86
CA GLU A 146 -0.35 12.08 -14.29
C GLU A 146 -1.25 12.45 -13.10
N LEU A 147 -1.28 11.62 -12.05
CA LEU A 147 -2.08 11.87 -10.84
C LEU A 147 -1.50 12.92 -9.90
N LEU A 148 -0.18 12.98 -9.79
CA LEU A 148 0.54 13.95 -8.96
C LEU A 148 0.57 15.33 -9.64
N GLY A 149 0.66 15.37 -10.98
CA GLY A 149 0.67 16.59 -11.74
C GLY A 149 1.90 17.44 -11.42
N ARG A 150 1.69 18.59 -10.77
CA ARG A 150 2.77 19.49 -10.32
C ARG A 150 3.11 19.33 -8.83
N SER A 151 2.26 18.64 -8.08
CA SER A 151 2.48 18.42 -6.65
C SER A 151 3.44 17.26 -6.44
N ASP A 152 4.22 17.34 -5.38
CA ASP A 152 4.98 16.18 -4.92
C ASP A 152 4.05 15.18 -4.18
N PHE A 153 4.60 14.02 -3.84
CA PHE A 153 3.86 12.95 -3.18
C PHE A 153 3.31 13.38 -1.81
N ALA A 154 4.06 14.15 -1.02
CA ALA A 154 3.67 14.55 0.32
C ALA A 154 2.57 15.62 0.28
N GLU A 155 2.71 16.62 -0.60
CA GLU A 155 1.72 17.66 -0.84
C GLU A 155 0.40 17.07 -1.34
N TRP A 156 0.48 16.13 -2.30
CA TRP A 156 -0.70 15.47 -2.85
C TRP A 156 -1.52 14.74 -1.78
N HIS A 157 -0.85 14.03 -0.87
CA HIS A 157 -1.51 13.34 0.24
C HIS A 157 -2.01 14.33 1.30
N THR A 158 -1.30 15.41 1.56
CA THR A 158 -1.73 16.46 2.49
C THR A 158 -3.01 17.15 2.00
N GLY A 159 -3.05 17.57 0.74
CA GLY A 159 -4.22 18.20 0.14
C GLY A 159 -5.45 17.28 0.12
N ARG A 160 -5.23 15.98 -0.05
CA ARG A 160 -6.28 14.93 0.02
C ARG A 160 -6.89 14.79 1.41
N GLU A 161 -6.05 14.71 2.44
CA GLU A 161 -6.50 14.53 3.82
C GLU A 161 -7.30 15.75 4.30
N VAL A 162 -6.82 16.96 3.99
CA VAL A 162 -7.57 18.20 4.25
C VAL A 162 -8.91 18.20 3.52
N SER A 163 -8.93 17.82 2.24
CA SER A 163 -10.17 17.72 1.45
C SER A 163 -11.15 16.69 2.01
N GLY A 164 -10.65 15.52 2.44
CA GLY A 164 -11.44 14.45 3.06
C GLY A 164 -12.09 14.91 4.37
N ARG A 165 -11.34 15.59 5.22
CA ARG A 165 -11.86 16.17 6.49
C ARG A 165 -12.93 17.23 6.25
N LEU A 166 -12.73 18.10 5.25
CA LEU A 166 -13.73 19.11 4.87
C LEU A 166 -15.04 18.49 4.35
N VAL A 167 -14.97 17.36 3.63
CA VAL A 167 -16.15 16.62 3.17
C VAL A 167 -16.86 15.92 4.34
N ALA A 168 -16.10 15.31 5.26
CA ALA A 168 -16.65 14.66 6.45
C ALA A 168 -17.40 15.65 7.35
N GLN A 169 -16.83 16.84 7.59
CA GLN A 169 -17.46 17.90 8.39
C GLN A 169 -18.75 18.47 7.77
N ARG A 170 -18.89 18.40 6.44
CA ARG A 170 -20.08 18.88 5.72
C ARG A 170 -21.21 17.86 5.64
N THR A 171 -21.04 16.66 6.19
CA THR A 171 -22.08 15.62 6.22
C THR A 171 -22.70 15.61 7.63
N PRO A 172 -23.82 16.32 7.89
CA PRO A 172 -24.45 16.28 9.19
C PRO A 172 -25.21 14.96 9.32
N THR A 173 -24.97 14.24 10.40
CA THR A 173 -25.79 13.10 10.80
C THR A 173 -27.20 13.62 11.15
N PRO A 174 -28.27 13.20 10.46
CA PRO A 174 -29.62 13.62 10.84
C PRO A 174 -29.99 13.02 12.20
N PRO A 175 -30.72 13.75 13.07
CA PRO A 175 -31.22 13.18 14.32
C PRO A 175 -32.21 12.06 14.00
N GLY A 176 -32.01 10.87 14.58
CA GLY A 176 -32.95 9.76 14.43
C GLY A 176 -34.31 10.08 15.09
N PRO A 177 -35.44 9.58 14.54
CA PRO A 177 -36.74 9.83 15.12
C PRO A 177 -36.91 9.05 16.44
N ALA A 178 -37.41 9.73 17.47
CA ALA A 178 -37.80 9.11 18.75
C ALA A 178 -38.96 8.11 18.56
N PRO A 179 -39.07 7.05 19.39
CA PRO A 179 -40.15 6.10 19.26
C PRO A 179 -41.44 6.68 19.85
N ALA A 180 -42.49 6.79 19.04
CA ALA A 180 -43.84 7.02 19.51
C ALA A 180 -44.53 5.67 19.75
N SER A 181 -44.82 5.39 21.01
CA SER A 181 -45.84 4.43 21.42
C SER A 181 -47.22 5.01 21.12
N ASP A 182 -48.07 4.29 20.38
CA ASP A 182 -49.43 4.07 20.89
C ASP A 182 -50.20 2.94 20.19
N THR A 183 -50.96 2.27 21.05
CA THR A 183 -51.88 1.15 20.88
C THR A 183 -53.21 1.58 20.26
N GLY A 184 -53.85 0.71 19.45
CA GLY A 184 -55.24 0.92 19.06
C GLY A 184 -55.78 0.03 17.93
N SER A 185 -56.42 -1.07 18.32
CA SER A 185 -57.22 -1.99 17.50
C SER A 185 -58.60 -1.43 17.12
N GLY A 186 -59.14 -1.78 15.95
CA GLY A 186 -60.57 -1.59 15.64
C GLY A 186 -60.98 -1.87 14.19
N SER A 187 -61.74 -2.95 14.01
CA SER A 187 -62.40 -3.43 12.79
C SER A 187 -63.70 -2.69 12.47
N GLY A 188 -64.10 -2.57 11.19
CA GLY A 188 -65.50 -2.26 10.84
C GLY A 188 -65.74 -1.84 9.38
N SER A 189 -66.59 -2.60 8.70
CA SER A 189 -67.08 -2.51 7.31
C SER A 189 -68.09 -1.38 7.03
N GLY A 190 -68.22 -0.95 5.77
CA GLY A 190 -69.46 -0.32 5.27
C GLY A 190 -69.29 0.59 4.06
N SER A 191 -70.02 0.29 2.98
CA SER A 191 -70.02 0.87 1.64
C SER A 191 -70.88 2.14 1.45
N GLY A 192 -70.52 2.99 0.49
CA GLY A 192 -71.36 4.01 -0.16
C GLY A 192 -70.50 5.06 -0.86
N SER A 193 -70.22 4.95 -2.16
CA SER A 193 -70.95 5.56 -3.28
C SER A 193 -70.94 7.10 -3.25
N GLY A 194 -70.23 7.71 -4.20
CA GLY A 194 -70.27 9.15 -4.48
C GLY A 194 -68.99 9.72 -5.08
N ASP A 195 -68.90 9.66 -6.41
CA ASP A 195 -68.41 10.69 -7.32
C ASP A 195 -67.05 11.41 -7.15
N VAL A 196 -66.24 11.19 -8.20
CA VAL A 196 -65.32 12.11 -8.89
C VAL A 196 -64.37 12.94 -8.02
N GLU A 197 -63.16 12.41 -7.80
CA GLU A 197 -61.97 13.23 -7.58
C GLU A 197 -60.89 12.78 -8.56
N SER A 198 -60.47 13.70 -9.43
CA SER A 198 -59.35 13.52 -10.34
C SER A 198 -58.08 13.17 -9.55
N PRO A 199 -57.18 12.30 -10.04
CA PRO A 199 -55.94 12.05 -9.31
C PRO A 199 -55.17 13.37 -9.20
N PRO A 200 -54.64 13.74 -8.02
CA PRO A 200 -53.66 14.81 -7.96
C PRO A 200 -52.47 14.34 -8.79
N SER A 201 -52.30 14.98 -9.95
CA SER A 201 -51.08 14.89 -10.75
C SER A 201 -49.92 15.20 -9.82
N SER A 202 -49.24 14.16 -9.34
CA SER A 202 -47.95 14.28 -8.70
C SER A 202 -46.99 14.74 -9.79
N THR A 203 -46.89 16.07 -9.96
CA THR A 203 -45.73 16.65 -10.60
C THR A 203 -44.57 16.30 -9.67
N LEU A 204 -43.96 15.14 -9.97
CA LEU A 204 -42.67 14.75 -9.47
C LEU A 204 -41.75 15.86 -9.99
N ARG A 205 -41.59 16.92 -9.18
CA ARG A 205 -40.48 17.86 -9.35
C ARG A 205 -39.26 16.98 -9.18
N LEU A 206 -38.80 16.42 -10.29
CA LEU A 206 -37.44 16.00 -10.48
C LEU A 206 -36.64 17.28 -10.21
N ARG A 207 -36.28 17.48 -8.94
CA ARG A 207 -35.06 18.21 -8.62
C ARG A 207 -34.06 17.62 -9.60
N PRO A 208 -33.34 18.42 -10.39
CA PRO A 208 -32.22 17.87 -11.12
C PRO A 208 -31.44 17.12 -10.06
N ALA A 209 -31.32 15.80 -10.25
CA ALA A 209 -30.31 15.05 -9.54
C ALA A 209 -29.04 15.73 -9.99
N ALA A 210 -28.63 16.77 -9.25
CA ALA A 210 -27.27 17.22 -9.20
C ALA A 210 -26.57 15.91 -8.93
N ALA A 211 -26.01 15.35 -10.00
CA ALA A 211 -25.45 14.04 -10.00
C ALA A 211 -24.66 14.03 -8.72
N ARG A 212 -25.05 13.17 -7.77
CA ARG A 212 -24.16 12.82 -6.69
C ARG A 212 -23.00 12.27 -7.47
N ARG A 213 -22.03 13.15 -7.77
CA ARG A 213 -20.71 12.85 -8.23
C ARG A 213 -20.20 12.14 -7.01
N ARG A 214 -20.58 10.86 -6.89
CA ARG A 214 -19.82 9.85 -6.17
C ARG A 214 -18.47 10.08 -6.78
N THR A 215 -17.66 10.89 -6.09
CA THR A 215 -16.25 10.99 -6.34
C THR A 215 -15.83 9.54 -6.40
N ALA A 216 -15.58 9.04 -7.61
CA ALA A 216 -15.09 7.69 -7.76
C ALA A 216 -13.91 7.59 -6.78
N PRO A 217 -13.86 6.55 -5.93
CA PRO A 217 -12.79 6.43 -4.95
C PRO A 217 -11.49 6.59 -5.71
N VAL A 218 -10.74 7.65 -5.40
CA VAL A 218 -9.58 7.99 -6.19
C VAL A 218 -8.55 6.89 -5.98
N PRO A 219 -7.88 6.38 -7.03
CA PRO A 219 -7.04 5.20 -6.90
C PRO A 219 -5.99 5.40 -5.80
N PRO A 220 -5.77 4.39 -4.93
CA PRO A 220 -4.76 4.49 -3.90
C PRO A 220 -3.39 4.73 -4.54
N LEU A 221 -2.58 5.54 -3.86
CA LEU A 221 -1.21 5.87 -4.22
C LEU A 221 -0.29 5.42 -3.07
N PRO A 222 -0.16 4.10 -2.85
CA PRO A 222 0.70 3.57 -1.80
C PRO A 222 2.16 3.83 -2.13
N ARG A 223 3.00 3.93 -1.10
CA ARG A 223 4.45 3.84 -1.27
C ARG A 223 4.80 2.49 -1.87
N LEU A 224 5.82 2.47 -2.73
CA LEU A 224 6.33 1.24 -3.33
C LEU A 224 7.79 1.10 -2.89
N VAL A 225 8.10 0.02 -2.18
CA VAL A 225 9.46 -0.35 -1.81
C VAL A 225 9.90 -1.54 -2.65
N VAL A 226 11.04 -1.41 -3.31
CA VAL A 226 11.65 -2.49 -4.08
C VAL A 226 12.82 -3.04 -3.28
N VAL A 227 12.71 -4.29 -2.86
CA VAL A 227 13.74 -5.00 -2.11
C VAL A 227 14.45 -5.94 -3.06
N VAL A 228 15.75 -5.73 -3.21
CA VAL A 228 16.60 -6.48 -4.13
C VAL A 228 17.66 -7.22 -3.33
N ASP A 229 17.63 -8.54 -3.36
CA ASP A 229 18.74 -9.36 -2.87
C ASP A 229 19.72 -9.64 -4.00
N ASP A 230 21.01 -9.72 -3.66
CA ASP A 230 22.09 -9.95 -4.62
C ASP A 230 22.10 -8.96 -5.80
N LEU A 231 21.99 -7.66 -5.50
CA LEU A 231 22.01 -6.59 -6.51
C LEU A 231 23.18 -6.72 -7.49
N ASP A 232 24.38 -7.06 -7.01
CA ASP A 232 25.57 -7.28 -7.84
C ASP A 232 25.35 -8.33 -8.93
N ALA A 233 24.64 -9.41 -8.59
CA ALA A 233 24.31 -10.48 -9.53
C ALA A 233 23.30 -10.01 -10.58
N LEU A 234 22.42 -9.05 -10.28
CA LEU A 234 21.47 -8.49 -11.25
C LEU A 234 22.12 -7.50 -12.22
N VAL A 235 23.15 -6.79 -11.76
CA VAL A 235 23.80 -5.72 -12.54
C VAL A 235 25.05 -6.17 -13.30
N ALA A 236 25.61 -7.33 -12.96
CA ALA A 236 26.73 -7.95 -13.66
C ALA A 236 26.27 -9.10 -14.57
N PRO A 237 26.90 -9.28 -15.75
CA PRO A 237 27.82 -8.37 -16.45
C PRO A 237 27.16 -7.05 -16.94
N PRO A 238 27.95 -6.08 -17.45
CA PRO A 238 27.45 -4.79 -17.95
C PRO A 238 26.32 -4.88 -18.98
N LEU A 239 25.57 -3.79 -19.15
CA LEU A 239 24.39 -3.76 -20.01
C LEU A 239 24.79 -4.11 -21.46
N GLY A 240 24.11 -5.09 -22.06
CA GLY A 240 24.41 -5.55 -23.42
C GLY A 240 25.43 -6.68 -23.53
N SER A 241 26.07 -7.09 -22.43
CA SER A 241 26.95 -8.26 -22.41
C SER A 241 26.16 -9.58 -22.49
N PRO A 242 26.64 -10.58 -23.25
CA PRO A 242 26.04 -11.92 -23.25
C PRO A 242 26.08 -12.51 -21.84
N GLY A 243 24.99 -13.13 -21.41
CA GLY A 243 24.87 -13.74 -20.07
C GLY A 243 24.42 -12.78 -18.95
N ARG A 244 24.15 -11.49 -19.24
CA ARG A 244 23.52 -10.60 -18.25
C ARG A 244 22.13 -11.13 -17.87
N PRO A 245 21.81 -11.26 -16.58
CA PRO A 245 20.46 -11.56 -16.16
C PRO A 245 19.47 -10.51 -16.64
N ALA A 246 18.22 -10.89 -16.79
CA ALA A 246 17.24 -10.08 -17.50
C ALA A 246 16.72 -8.87 -16.73
N ALA A 247 17.45 -8.40 -15.73
CA ALA A 247 17.12 -7.26 -14.87
C ALA A 247 17.34 -5.89 -15.53
N GLY A 248 18.03 -5.81 -16.67
CA GLY A 248 18.43 -4.53 -17.29
C GLY A 248 17.26 -3.59 -17.62
N SER A 249 16.09 -4.12 -17.99
CA SER A 249 14.91 -3.29 -18.24
C SER A 249 14.28 -2.76 -16.96
N VAL A 250 14.28 -3.55 -15.88
CA VAL A 250 13.75 -3.14 -14.57
C VAL A 250 14.68 -2.13 -13.91
N MET A 251 15.99 -2.37 -13.93
CA MET A 251 16.97 -1.42 -13.39
C MET A 251 16.88 -0.06 -14.08
N ARG A 252 16.73 -0.04 -15.41
CA ARG A 252 16.49 1.23 -16.13
C ARG A 252 15.20 1.93 -15.74
N ALA A 253 14.12 1.17 -15.51
CA ALA A 253 12.87 1.73 -15.03
C ALA A 253 13.03 2.32 -13.62
N LEU A 254 13.77 1.64 -12.73
CA LEU A 254 14.05 2.14 -11.37
C LEU A 254 15.00 3.36 -11.38
N GLU A 255 16.06 3.35 -12.19
CA GLU A 255 16.99 4.48 -12.35
C GLU A 255 16.32 5.72 -12.95
N ALA A 256 15.27 5.55 -13.77
CA ALA A 256 14.48 6.67 -14.27
C ALA A 256 13.72 7.36 -13.13
N VAL A 257 13.27 6.60 -12.12
CA VAL A 257 12.57 7.13 -10.93
C VAL A 257 13.55 7.79 -9.96
N ALA A 258 14.73 7.19 -9.75
CA ALA A 258 15.73 7.76 -8.86
C ALA A 258 16.24 9.15 -9.32
N ARG A 259 16.04 9.50 -10.59
CA ARG A 259 16.49 10.76 -11.21
C ARG A 259 15.38 11.81 -11.38
N SER A 260 14.12 11.44 -11.14
CA SER A 260 12.94 12.33 -11.29
C SER A 260 12.55 12.95 -9.96
#